data_AF-A0A7Z9XEY1-F1
#
_entry.id   AF-A0A7Z9XEY1-F1
#
_cell.length_a   1.000
_cell.length_b   1.000
_cell.length_c   1.000
_cell.angle_alpha   90.00
_cell.angle_beta   90.00
_cell.angle_gamma   90.00
#
_symmetry.space_group_name_H-M   'P 1'
#
loop_
_entity.id
_entity.type
_entity.pdbx_description
1 polymer ?
#
loop_
_entity_poly.entity_id
_entity_poly.type
_entity_poly.pdbx_seq_one_letter_code
_entity_poly.pdbx_strand_id
1 'polypeptide(L)'
;MGVFTRFRDIVSSNINAMLDRAENPEKMIKLMIHEMEDTLVELKASCAGVMASSKKVQRELQEIRSHTSRWHEKAQLAVEKGRDDLAREALVEKRRYAGREER
;
A
#
# COMPACT_ATOMS: atom_id res chain seq x y z
N MET A 1 -7.09 -14.69 -13.34
CA MET A 1 -6.65 -15.89 -12.59
C MET A 1 -5.17 -15.71 -12.28
N GLY A 2 -4.86 -15.24 -11.07
CA GLY A 2 -3.52 -14.74 -10.74
C GLY A 2 -2.49 -15.86 -10.60
N VAL A 3 -1.22 -15.51 -10.85
CA VAL A 3 -0.01 -16.32 -10.63
C VAL A 3 0.00 -17.06 -9.29
N PHE A 4 -0.62 -16.49 -8.26
CA PHE A 4 -0.75 -17.10 -6.92
C PHE A 4 -1.59 -18.39 -6.89
N THR A 5 -2.64 -18.47 -7.71
CA THR A 5 -3.47 -19.67 -7.86
C THR A 5 -2.69 -20.79 -8.54
N ARG A 6 -1.90 -20.48 -9.58
CA ARG A 6 -1.01 -21.43 -10.25
C ARG A 6 0.03 -22.02 -9.30
N PHE A 7 0.68 -21.20 -8.48
CA PHE A 7 1.66 -21.67 -7.51
C PHE A 7 1.06 -22.66 -6.49
N ARG A 8 -0.13 -22.33 -5.95
CA ARG A 8 -0.86 -23.22 -5.05
C ARG A 8 -1.29 -24.52 -5.74
N ASP A 9 -1.75 -24.45 -6.99
CA ASP A 9 -2.18 -25.63 -7.76
C ASP A 9 -1.00 -26.54 -8.13
N ILE A 10 0.19 -25.95 -8.40
CA ILE A 10 1.45 -26.67 -8.63
C ILE A 10 1.87 -27.44 -7.37
N VAL A 11 1.87 -26.78 -6.21
CA VAL A 11 2.33 -27.39 -4.94
C VAL A 11 1.31 -28.36 -4.35
N SER A 12 0.01 -28.10 -4.51
CA SER A 12 -1.05 -28.80 -3.78
C SER A 12 -1.56 -30.08 -4.44
N SER A 13 -1.28 -30.37 -5.71
CA SER A 13 -2.07 -31.42 -6.40
C SER A 13 -1.33 -32.35 -7.37
N ASN A 14 -0.23 -31.98 -8.04
CA ASN A 14 0.19 -32.78 -9.21
C ASN A 14 1.68 -32.97 -9.48
N ILE A 15 2.60 -32.48 -8.65
CA ILE A 15 4.04 -32.61 -8.94
C ILE A 15 4.46 -34.06 -9.19
N ASN A 16 4.03 -35.02 -8.36
CA ASN A 16 4.38 -36.44 -8.56
C ASN A 16 3.75 -37.03 -9.85
N ALA A 17 2.46 -36.81 -10.10
CA ALA A 17 1.79 -37.38 -11.28
C ALA A 17 2.22 -36.71 -12.61
N MET A 18 2.65 -35.44 -12.56
CA MET A 18 3.21 -34.72 -13.69
C MET A 18 4.68 -35.12 -13.94
N LEU A 19 5.45 -35.43 -12.88
CA LEU A 19 6.79 -36.02 -12.98
C LEU A 19 6.77 -37.45 -13.51
N ASP A 20 5.81 -38.27 -13.08
CA ASP A 20 5.64 -39.66 -13.53
C ASP A 20 5.31 -39.77 -15.03
N ARG A 21 4.75 -38.72 -15.63
CA ARG A 21 4.46 -38.61 -17.07
C ARG A 21 5.49 -37.78 -17.84
N ALA A 22 6.48 -37.22 -17.16
CA ALA A 22 7.49 -36.39 -17.78
C ALA A 22 8.50 -37.28 -18.51
N GLU A 23 8.67 -37.04 -19.81
CA GLU A 23 9.70 -37.74 -20.61
C GLU A 23 11.13 -37.46 -20.11
N ASN A 24 11.33 -36.28 -19.50
CA ASN A 24 12.54 -35.93 -18.76
C ASN A 24 12.21 -35.10 -17.50
N PRO A 25 12.02 -35.75 -16.34
CA PRO A 25 11.61 -35.07 -15.10
C PRO A 25 12.65 -34.07 -14.59
N GLU A 26 13.94 -34.33 -14.81
CA GLU A 26 15.01 -33.42 -14.39
C GLU A 26 14.94 -32.07 -15.11
N LYS A 27 14.67 -32.09 -16.42
CA LYS A 27 14.50 -30.86 -17.22
C LYS A 27 13.26 -30.06 -16.77
N MET A 28 12.17 -30.75 -16.47
CA MET A 28 10.94 -30.11 -15.98
C MET A 28 11.17 -29.41 -14.63
N ILE A 29 11.86 -30.07 -13.68
CA ILE A 29 12.19 -29.46 -12.38
C ILE A 29 13.03 -28.20 -12.57
N LYS A 30 14.04 -28.22 -13.45
CA LYS A 30 14.88 -27.05 -13.74
C LYS A 30 14.08 -25.87 -14.28
N LEU A 31 13.14 -26.13 -15.20
CA LEU A 31 12.26 -25.09 -15.76
C LEU A 31 11.30 -24.53 -14.69
N MET A 32 10.75 -25.38 -13.83
CA MET A 32 9.89 -24.95 -12.73
C MET A 32 10.64 -24.07 -11.72
N ILE A 33 11.88 -24.42 -11.38
CA ILE A 33 12.72 -23.61 -10.49
C ILE A 33 12.95 -22.23 -11.09
N HIS A 34 13.29 -22.15 -12.38
CA HIS A 34 13.47 -20.86 -13.06
C HIS A 34 12.19 -20.01 -13.04
N GLU A 35 11.03 -20.60 -13.35
CA GLU A 35 9.75 -19.89 -13.32
C GLU A 35 9.38 -19.42 -11.89
N MET A 36 9.72 -20.22 -10.87
CA MET A 36 9.58 -19.82 -9.47
C MET A 36 10.51 -18.67 -9.09
N GLU A 37 11.75 -18.66 -9.59
CA GLU A 37 12.72 -17.57 -9.39
C GLU A 37 12.22 -16.27 -10.04
N ASP A 38 11.74 -16.35 -11.28
CA ASP A 38 11.14 -15.20 -11.99
C ASP A 38 9.92 -14.66 -11.23
N THR A 39 9.03 -15.55 -10.79
CA THR A 39 7.85 -15.19 -9.99
C THR A 39 8.26 -14.53 -8.67
N LEU A 40 9.32 -15.01 -8.02
CA LEU A 40 9.83 -14.43 -6.78
C LEU A 40 10.34 -13.00 -7.01
N VAL A 41 11.00 -12.73 -8.13
CA VAL A 41 11.46 -11.37 -8.50
C VAL A 41 10.26 -10.45 -8.73
N GLU A 42 9.24 -10.90 -9.45
CA GLU A 42 8.01 -10.13 -9.69
C GLU A 42 7.28 -9.81 -8.38
N LEU A 43 7.13 -10.81 -7.50
CA LEU A 43 6.51 -10.63 -6.18
C LEU A 43 7.26 -9.62 -5.31
N LYS A 44 8.61 -9.67 -5.34
CA LYS A 44 9.43 -8.68 -4.61
C LYS A 44 9.20 -7.27 -5.16
N ALA A 45 9.16 -7.09 -6.47
CA ALA A 45 8.90 -5.79 -7.10
C ALA A 45 7.49 -5.28 -6.75
N SER A 46 6.47 -6.14 -6.83
CA SER A 46 5.10 -5.79 -6.44
C SER A 46 5.01 -5.41 -4.96
N CYS A 47 5.67 -6.16 -4.07
CA CYS A 47 5.72 -5.86 -2.64
C CYS A 47 6.38 -4.51 -2.37
N ALA A 48 7.51 -4.22 -3.02
CA ALA A 48 8.17 -2.92 -2.93
C ALA A 48 7.26 -1.78 -3.41
N GLY A 49 6.49 -1.98 -4.49
CA GLY A 49 5.49 -1.02 -4.97
C GLY A 49 4.39 -0.74 -3.95
N VAL A 50 3.85 -1.79 -3.31
CA VAL A 50 2.83 -1.65 -2.25
C VAL A 50 3.42 -0.93 -1.02
N MET A 51 4.63 -1.27 -0.60
CA MET A 51 5.32 -0.59 0.50
C MET A 51 5.55 0.90 0.21
N ALA A 52 5.96 1.24 -1.01
CA ALA A 52 6.13 2.62 -1.43
C ALA A 52 4.80 3.39 -1.43
N SER A 53 3.72 2.78 -1.95
CA SER A 53 2.37 3.34 -1.93
C SER A 53 1.89 3.58 -0.49
N SER A 54 2.04 2.60 0.39
CA SER A 54 1.72 2.71 1.81
C SER A 54 2.48 3.86 2.47
N LYS A 55 3.79 3.99 2.20
CA LYS A 55 4.60 5.08 2.74
C LYS A 55 4.17 6.45 2.21
N LYS A 56 3.76 6.53 0.94
CA LYS A 56 3.23 7.76 0.34
C LYS A 56 1.94 8.20 1.05
N VAL A 57 0.97 7.30 1.20
CA VAL A 57 -0.29 7.58 1.90
C VAL A 57 -0.03 7.98 3.35
N GLN A 58 0.90 7.32 4.04
CA GLN A 58 1.29 7.68 5.41
C GLN A 58 1.84 9.13 5.50
N ARG A 59 2.65 9.56 4.52
CA ARG A 59 3.18 10.93 4.46
C ARG A 59 2.06 11.94 4.20
N GLU A 60 1.18 11.67 3.24
CA GLU A 60 0.03 12.53 2.95
C GLU A 60 -0.88 12.70 4.17
N LEU A 61 -1.14 11.61 4.90
CA LEU A 61 -1.89 11.65 6.17
C LEU A 61 -1.19 12.53 7.21
N GLN A 62 0.14 12.39 7.36
CA GLN A 62 0.92 13.19 8.30
C GLN A 62 0.88 14.68 7.95
N GLU A 63 0.93 15.03 6.66
CA GLU A 63 0.78 16.41 6.19
C GLU A 63 -0.60 16.97 6.51
N ILE A 64 -1.68 16.23 6.23
CA ILE A 64 -3.06 16.62 6.55
C ILE A 64 -3.22 16.88 8.06
N ARG A 65 -2.69 15.99 8.89
CA ARG A 65 -2.70 16.16 10.36
C ARG A 65 -1.94 17.41 10.80
N SER A 66 -0.76 17.65 10.22
CA SER A 66 0.03 18.86 10.51
C SER A 66 -0.74 20.13 10.13
N HIS A 67 -1.37 20.16 8.96
CA HIS A 67 -2.21 21.28 8.53
C HIS A 67 -3.40 21.50 9.47
N THR A 68 -4.08 20.42 9.88
CA THR A 68 -5.21 20.48 10.81
C THR A 68 -4.79 21.05 12.17
N SER A 69 -3.63 20.64 12.70
CA SER A 69 -3.07 21.21 13.96
C SER A 69 -2.76 22.69 13.80
N ARG A 70 -2.05 23.08 12.74
CA ARG A 70 -1.69 24.50 12.51
C ARG A 70 -2.91 25.39 12.39
N TRP A 71 -3.96 24.95 11.71
CA TRP A 71 -5.20 25.72 11.62
C TRP A 71 -5.94 25.80 12.95
N HIS A 72 -5.87 24.74 13.76
CA HIS A 72 -6.39 24.77 15.11
C HIS A 72 -5.67 25.80 16.01
N GLU A 73 -4.33 25.80 16.00
CA GLU A 73 -3.50 26.76 16.75
C GLU A 73 -3.76 28.19 16.29
N LYS A 74 -3.88 28.43 14.98
CA LYS A 74 -4.24 29.74 14.42
C LYS A 74 -5.62 30.21 14.90
N ALA A 75 -6.60 29.31 14.95
CA ALA A 75 -7.93 29.64 15.46
C ALA A 75 -7.88 30.02 16.95
N GLN A 76 -7.14 29.26 17.77
CA GLN A 76 -6.94 29.56 19.19
C GLN A 76 -6.30 30.95 19.37
N LEU A 77 -5.20 31.22 18.65
CA LEU A 77 -4.51 32.51 18.71
C LEU A 77 -5.40 33.68 18.27
N ALA A 78 -6.26 33.47 17.27
CA ALA A 78 -7.20 34.49 16.81
C ALA A 78 -8.24 34.80 17.89
N VAL A 79 -8.78 33.79 18.57
CA VAL A 79 -9.70 33.97 19.71
C VAL A 79 -9.02 34.70 20.87
N GLU A 80 -7.80 34.31 21.23
CA GLU A 80 -7.02 34.99 22.29
C GLU A 80 -6.80 36.49 21.98
N LYS A 81 -6.72 36.84 20.69
CA LYS A 81 -6.57 38.22 20.22
C LYS A 81 -7.89 38.93 19.95
N GLY A 82 -9.03 38.32 20.26
CA GLY A 82 -10.37 38.88 20.05
C GLY A 82 -10.77 39.02 18.57
N ARG A 83 -10.13 38.25 17.67
CA ARG A 83 -10.38 38.27 16.23
C ARG A 83 -11.23 37.08 15.80
N ASP A 84 -12.50 37.12 16.15
CA ASP A 84 -13.44 36.02 15.93
C ASP A 84 -13.72 35.71 14.45
N ASP A 85 -13.56 36.70 13.58
CA ASP A 85 -13.60 36.56 12.12
C ASP A 85 -12.49 35.62 11.62
N LEU A 86 -11.24 35.91 12.00
CA LEU A 86 -10.08 35.09 11.65
C LEU A 86 -10.14 33.70 12.30
N ALA A 87 -10.69 33.60 13.51
CA ALA A 87 -10.91 32.32 14.18
C ALA A 87 -11.89 31.44 13.38
N ARG A 88 -12.99 32.02 12.89
CA ARG A 88 -13.97 31.31 12.05
C ARG A 88 -13.35 30.84 10.73
N GLU A 89 -12.59 31.70 10.05
CA GLU A 89 -11.91 31.33 8.81
C GLU A 89 -10.90 30.18 9.03
N ALA A 90 -10.11 30.26 10.11
CA ALA A 90 -9.16 29.20 10.45
C ALA A 90 -9.86 27.86 10.75
N LEU A 91 -11.04 27.87 11.37
CA LEU A 91 -11.83 26.66 11.61
C LEU A 91 -12.46 26.09 10.33
N VAL A 92 -12.85 26.93 9.38
CA VAL A 92 -13.31 26.48 8.06
C VAL A 92 -12.19 25.74 7.32
N GLU A 93 -10.98 26.30 7.31
CA GLU A 93 -9.82 25.63 6.72
C GLU A 93 -9.45 24.35 7.48
N LYS A 94 -9.48 24.35 8.82
CA LYS A 94 -9.29 23.13 9.63
C LYS A 94 -10.28 22.03 9.19
N ARG A 95 -11.56 22.36 9.04
CA ARG A 95 -12.61 21.41 8.63
C ARG A 95 -12.37 20.85 7.23
N ARG A 96 -11.85 21.67 6.32
CA ARG A 96 -11.48 21.24 4.96
C ARG A 96 -10.36 20.19 4.98
N TYR A 97 -9.34 20.36 5.84
CA TYR A 97 -8.28 19.35 5.99
C TYR A 97 -8.76 18.11 6.76
N ALA A 98 -9.57 18.28 7.82
CA ALA A 98 -10.15 17.15 8.56
C ALA A 98 -11.04 16.27 7.66
N GLY A 99 -11.86 16.86 6.78
CA GLY A 99 -12.65 16.08 5.82
C GLY A 99 -11.83 15.36 4.74
N ARG A 100 -10.54 15.69 4.58
CA ARG A 100 -9.59 14.91 3.76
C ARG A 100 -8.93 13.78 4.52
N GLU A 101 -8.90 13.82 5.86
CA GLU A 101 -8.37 12.73 6.70
C GLU A 101 -9.32 11.53 6.76
N GLU A 102 -10.63 11.78 6.66
CA GLU A 102 -11.68 10.75 6.74
C GLU A 102 -11.93 9.99 5.42
N ARG A 103 -11.25 10.37 4.33
CA ARG A 103 -11.38 9.75 2.99
C ARG A 103 -10.24 8.78 2.72
#